data_AF-X1T6N4-F1
#
_entry.id   AF-X1T6N4-F1
#
_cell.length_a   1.000
_cell.length_b   1.000
_cell.length_c   1.000
_cell.angle_alpha   90.00
_cell.angle_beta   90.00
_cell.angle_gamma   90.00
#
_symmetry.space_group_name_H-M   'P 1'
#
loop_
_entity.id
_entity.type
_entity.pdbx_description
1 polymer ?
#
loop_
_entity_poly.entity_id
_entity_poly.type
_entity_poly.pdbx_seq_one_letter_code
_entity_poly.pdbx_strand_id
1 'polypeptide(L)'
;GIGAEIIREGRKVIEAASSKFGLEIKWNEYPFGAEHYLKTGELMPDAALKEIKDMSAIYLGAVGDPRVKPGILEKEILLKTRFIPLNAKLSH
;
A
#
# COMPACT_ATOMS: atom_id res chain seq x y z
N GLY A 1 1.26 0.71 -15.01
CA GLY A 1 2.53 1.43 -14.72
C GLY A 1 3.59 0.46 -14.21
N ILE A 2 4.78 0.94 -13.81
CA ILE A 2 5.92 0.10 -13.35
C ILE A 2 5.89 -0.24 -11.84
N GLY A 3 4.79 0.08 -11.16
CA GLY A 3 4.70 -0.01 -9.70
C GLY A 3 4.81 -1.44 -9.17
N ALA A 4 4.21 -2.41 -9.86
CA ALA A 4 4.21 -3.80 -9.43
C ALA A 4 5.60 -4.43 -9.49
N GLU A 5 6.36 -4.14 -10.56
CA GLU A 5 7.73 -4.62 -10.71
C GLU A 5 8.64 -4.05 -9.62
N ILE A 6 8.54 -2.74 -9.34
CA ILE A 6 9.36 -2.09 -8.29
C ILE A 6 9.02 -2.65 -6.91
N ILE A 7 7.74 -2.84 -6.60
CA ILE A 7 7.32 -3.38 -5.30
C ILE A 7 7.84 -4.81 -5.11
N ARG A 8 7.78 -5.65 -6.15
CA ARG A 8 8.30 -7.01 -6.11
C ARG A 8 9.81 -7.04 -5.83
N GLU A 9 10.60 -6.21 -6.51
CA GLU A 9 12.05 -6.20 -6.31
C GLU A 9 12.45 -5.58 -4.97
N GLY A 10 11.78 -4.49 -4.55
CA GLY A 10 12.06 -3.90 -3.24
C GLY A 10 11.66 -4.79 -2.06
N ARG A 11 10.60 -5.62 -2.22
CA ARG A 11 10.25 -6.64 -1.21
C ARG A 11 11.39 -7.63 -0.99
N LYS A 12 12.07 -8.09 -2.04
CA LYS A 12 13.23 -8.99 -1.90
C LYS A 12 14.34 -8.37 -1.06
N VAL A 13 14.60 -7.07 -1.26
CA VAL A 13 15.62 -6.33 -0.49
C VAL A 13 15.20 -6.22 0.98
N ILE A 14 13.93 -5.90 1.24
CA ILE A 14 13.38 -5.81 2.59
C ILE A 14 13.47 -7.18 3.29
N GLU A 15 13.07 -8.27 2.63
CA GLU A 15 13.16 -9.63 3.18
C GLU A 15 14.60 -10.05 3.49
N ALA A 16 15.55 -9.73 2.60
CA ALA A 16 16.97 -9.98 2.85
C ALA A 16 17.51 -9.18 4.05
N ALA A 17 17.13 -7.90 4.17
CA ALA A 17 17.49 -7.07 5.30
C ALA A 17 16.87 -7.60 6.60
N SER A 18 15.59 -7.96 6.59
CA SER A 18 14.87 -8.52 7.72
C SER A 18 15.52 -9.81 8.23
N SER A 19 15.90 -10.71 7.32
CA SER A 19 16.64 -11.91 7.68
C SER A 19 18.00 -11.58 8.33
N LYS A 20 18.73 -10.60 7.79
CA LYS A 20 20.04 -10.18 8.32
C LYS A 20 19.94 -9.57 9.72
N PHE A 21 18.89 -8.81 10.01
CA PHE A 21 18.74 -8.05 11.25
C PHE A 21 17.77 -8.71 12.25
N GLY A 22 17.23 -9.89 11.95
CA GLY A 22 16.30 -10.60 12.82
C GLY A 22 14.94 -9.91 12.98
N LEU A 23 14.47 -9.19 11.96
CA LEU A 23 13.16 -8.54 11.96
C LEU A 23 12.09 -9.47 11.38
N GLU A 24 10.98 -9.63 12.09
CA GLU A 24 9.80 -10.29 11.54
C GLU A 24 8.97 -9.28 10.74
N ILE A 25 8.68 -9.59 9.47
CA ILE A 25 7.78 -8.79 8.64
C ILE A 25 6.62 -9.66 8.20
N LYS A 26 5.41 -9.23 8.56
CA LYS A 26 4.17 -9.78 8.03
C LYS A 26 3.66 -8.88 6.91
N TRP A 27 3.57 -9.44 5.71
CA TRP A 27 3.04 -8.75 4.55
C TRP A 27 1.54 -8.94 4.43
N ASN A 28 0.82 -7.84 4.25
CA ASN A 28 -0.58 -7.82 3.85
C ASN A 28 -0.67 -7.06 2.52
N GLU A 29 -1.17 -7.73 1.48
CA GLU A 29 -1.27 -7.16 0.12
C GLU A 29 -2.68 -6.64 -0.14
N TYR A 30 -2.77 -5.45 -0.72
CA TYR A 30 -4.03 -4.81 -1.08
C TYR A 30 -4.07 -4.51 -2.58
N PRO A 31 -5.18 -4.82 -3.28
CA PRO A 31 -5.21 -4.78 -4.74
C PRO A 31 -5.52 -3.39 -5.32
N PHE A 32 -5.79 -2.36 -4.50
CA PHE A 32 -6.45 -1.10 -4.88
C PHE A 32 -5.69 -0.16 -5.84
N GLY A 33 -4.75 -0.67 -6.64
CA GLY A 33 -4.12 0.08 -7.72
C GLY A 33 -5.03 0.28 -8.94
N ALA A 34 -4.48 0.95 -9.97
CA ALA A 34 -5.21 1.33 -11.18
C ALA A 34 -5.85 0.13 -11.91
N GLU A 35 -5.15 -1.00 -12.03
CA GLU A 35 -5.67 -2.19 -12.73
C GLU A 35 -6.91 -2.77 -12.02
N HIS A 36 -6.92 -2.79 -10.69
CA HIS A 36 -8.09 -3.22 -9.93
C HIS A 36 -9.25 -2.29 -10.20
N TYR A 37 -9.04 -0.98 -10.07
CA TYR A 37 -10.07 0.02 -10.33
C TYR A 37 -10.62 -0.05 -11.77
N LEU A 38 -9.75 -0.21 -12.77
CA LEU A 38 -10.18 -0.32 -14.17
C LEU A 38 -11.00 -1.60 -14.43
N LYS A 39 -10.72 -2.69 -13.70
CA LYS A 39 -11.42 -3.97 -13.83
C LYS A 39 -12.74 -4.01 -13.08
N THR A 40 -12.80 -3.41 -11.88
CA THR A 40 -13.91 -3.61 -10.94
C THR A 40 -14.70 -2.34 -10.65
N GLY A 41 -14.13 -1.17 -10.96
CA GLY A 41 -14.64 0.13 -10.50
C GLY A 41 -14.46 0.37 -8.99
N GLU A 42 -13.87 -0.57 -8.26
CA GLU A 42 -13.73 -0.52 -6.82
C GLU A 42 -12.49 0.29 -6.41
N LEU A 43 -12.70 1.20 -5.47
CA LEU A 43 -11.66 1.95 -4.78
C LEU A 43 -11.42 1.34 -3.41
N MET A 44 -10.35 1.76 -2.73
CA MET A 44 -10.06 1.28 -1.38
C MET A 44 -11.24 1.56 -0.42
N PRO A 45 -11.91 0.51 0.11
CA PRO A 45 -13.05 0.68 0.98
C PRO A 45 -12.63 1.09 2.39
N ASP A 46 -13.55 1.69 3.14
CA ASP A 46 -13.30 2.11 4.52
C ASP A 46 -12.89 0.95 5.45
N ALA A 47 -13.33 -0.28 5.14
CA ALA A 47 -12.90 -1.48 5.86
C ALA A 47 -11.39 -1.72 5.72
N ALA A 48 -10.84 -1.59 4.51
CA ALA A 48 -9.41 -1.71 4.28
C ALA A 48 -8.62 -0.58 4.97
N LEU A 49 -9.16 0.65 4.95
CA LEU A 49 -8.56 1.77 5.69
C LEU A 49 -8.48 1.46 7.20
N LYS A 50 -9.53 0.85 7.78
CA LYS A 50 -9.51 0.45 9.20
C LYS A 50 -8.44 -0.58 9.49
N GLU A 51 -8.25 -1.57 8.62
CA GLU A 51 -7.16 -2.55 8.77
C GLU A 51 -5.78 -1.90 8.67
N ILE A 52 -5.60 -1.00 7.69
CA ILE A 52 -4.33 -0.28 7.46
C ILE A 52 -3.96 0.59 8.67
N LYS A 53 -4.93 1.14 9.42
CA LYS A 53 -4.65 1.91 10.66
C LYS A 53 -3.87 1.14 11.69
N ASP A 54 -4.07 -0.17 11.77
CA ASP A 54 -3.45 -1.01 12.78
C ASP A 54 -2.10 -1.59 12.30
N MET A 55 -1.65 -1.23 11.09
CA MET A 55 -0.34 -1.60 10.55
C MET A 55 0.75 -0.61 10.96
N SER A 56 1.96 -1.12 11.10
CA SER A 56 3.13 -0.29 11.46
C SER A 56 3.65 0.57 10.30
N ALA A 57 3.45 0.14 9.06
CA ALA A 57 3.93 0.84 7.87
C ALA A 57 3.12 0.46 6.63
N ILE A 58 3.15 1.35 5.62
CA ILE A 58 2.60 1.10 4.30
C ILE A 58 3.76 1.11 3.30
N TYR A 59 3.94 0.02 2.57
CA TYR A 59 4.90 -0.06 1.46
C TYR A 59 4.17 0.20 0.14
N LEU A 60 4.18 1.46 -0.30
CA LEU A 60 3.37 1.95 -1.43
C LEU A 60 4.21 2.08 -2.71
N GLY A 61 3.68 1.55 -3.82
CA GLY A 61 4.28 1.72 -5.15
C GLY A 61 3.86 3.03 -5.83
N ALA A 62 4.08 3.11 -7.13
CA ALA A 62 3.57 4.23 -7.92
C ALA A 62 2.03 4.23 -7.98
N VAL A 63 1.42 5.39 -7.76
CA VAL A 63 -0.03 5.62 -7.85
C VAL A 63 -0.33 6.49 -9.07
N GLY A 64 -1.35 6.12 -9.84
CA GLY A 64 -1.80 6.85 -11.02
C GLY A 64 -1.80 5.99 -12.29
N ASP A 65 -2.67 6.33 -13.24
CA ASP A 65 -2.73 5.72 -14.57
C ASP A 65 -3.41 6.68 -15.56
N PRO A 66 -2.87 6.90 -16.78
CA PRO A 66 -3.46 7.82 -17.76
C PRO A 66 -4.89 7.49 -18.19
N ARG A 67 -5.34 6.24 -18.02
CA ARG A 67 -6.70 5.80 -18.36
C ARG A 67 -7.72 6.18 -17.29
N VAL A 68 -7.27 6.59 -16.10
CA VAL A 68 -8.11 7.00 -14.99
C VAL A 68 -8.07 8.52 -14.86
N LYS A 69 -9.23 9.14 -14.64
CA LYS A 69 -9.30 10.60 -14.48
C LYS A 69 -8.39 11.03 -13.31
N PRO A 70 -7.52 12.05 -13.51
CA PRO A 70 -6.67 12.56 -12.46
C PRO A 70 -7.43 12.94 -11.19
N GLY A 71 -6.86 12.62 -10.04
CA GLY A 71 -7.42 12.90 -8.72
C GLY A 71 -8.29 11.78 -8.16
N ILE A 72 -8.67 10.76 -8.94
CA ILE A 72 -9.39 9.59 -8.41
C ILE A 72 -8.45 8.74 -7.57
N LEU A 73 -7.40 8.18 -8.18
CA LEU A 73 -6.48 7.26 -7.50
C LEU A 73 -5.64 7.97 -6.43
N GLU A 74 -5.18 9.20 -6.71
CA GLU A 74 -4.35 9.97 -5.80
C GLU A 74 -5.11 10.35 -4.53
N LYS A 75 -6.37 10.78 -4.67
CA LYS A 75 -7.18 11.12 -3.49
C LYS A 75 -7.50 9.89 -2.66
N GLU A 76 -7.93 8.82 -3.33
CA GLU A 76 -8.49 7.64 -2.66
C GLU A 76 -7.44 6.70 -2.09
N ILE A 77 -6.22 6.71 -2.63
CA ILE A 77 -5.12 5.88 -2.15
C ILE A 77 -4.13 6.76 -1.38
N LEU A 78 -3.48 7.71 -2.04
CA LEU A 78 -2.36 8.45 -1.46
C LEU A 78 -2.81 9.43 -0.36
N LEU A 79 -3.82 10.27 -0.61
CA LEU A 79 -4.25 11.25 0.39
C LEU A 79 -4.97 10.59 1.58
N LYS A 80 -5.85 9.62 1.32
CA LYS A 80 -6.52 8.87 2.39
C LYS A 80 -5.51 8.17 3.30
N THR A 81 -4.53 7.45 2.75
CA THR A 81 -3.49 6.80 3.57
C THR A 81 -2.54 7.78 4.26
N ARG A 82 -2.27 8.95 3.66
CA ARG A 82 -1.42 9.97 4.29
C ARG A 82 -2.06 10.59 5.53
N PHE A 83 -3.36 10.81 5.51
CA PHE A 83 -4.08 11.49 6.59
C PHE A 83 -4.86 10.53 7.49
N ILE A 84 -4.69 9.22 7.30
CA ILE A 84 -5.22 8.24 8.22
C ILE A 84 -4.37 8.22 9.51
N PRO A 85 -4.97 8.35 10.71
CA PRO A 85 -4.21 8.19 11.93
C PRO A 85 -3.78 6.72 12.06
N LEU A 86 -2.48 6.45 11.87
CA LEU A 86 -1.90 5.14 12.14
C LEU A 86 -1.77 4.95 13.66
N ASN A 87 -2.32 3.86 14.17
CA ASN A 87 -2.13 3.44 15.55
C ASN A 87 -0.79 2.70 15.63
N ALA A 88 0.31 3.44 15.74
CA ALA A 88 1.60 2.83 16.02
C ALA A 88 1.58 2.24 17.45
N LYS A 89 1.16 0.98 17.59
CA LYS A 89 1.43 0.21 18.81
C LYS A 89 2.92 -0.11 18.84
N LEU A 90 3.70 0.76 19.46
CA LEU A 90 5.06 0.43 19.87
C LEU A 90 4.95 -0.61 21.00
N SER A 91 4.99 -1.89 20.63
CA SER A 91 5.26 -2.96 21.59
C SER A 91 6.64 -2.70 22.20
N HIS A 92 6.66 -2.47 23.52
CA HIS A 92 7.86 -2.41 24.34
C HIS A 92 8.45 -3.80 24.50
#